data_AF-A0A9D1LX51-F1
#
_entry.id   AF-A0A9D1LX51-F1
#
_cell.length_a   1.000
_cell.length_b   1.000
_cell.length_c   1.000
_cell.angle_alpha   90.00
_cell.angle_beta   90.00
_cell.angle_gamma   90.00
#
_symmetry.space_group_name_H-M   'P 1'
#
loop_
_entity.id
_entity.type
_entity.pdbx_description
1 polymer ?
#
loop_
_entity_poly.entity_id
_entity_poly.type
_entity_poly.pdbx_seq_one_letter_code
_entity_poly.pdbx_strand_id
1 'polypeptide(L)'
;MKKDCKGLSDATNEIYTQKGLGQYGETITGYRIGPRTIEIQGSFRITDKISVAQLRQNLNNALSPEETLEITYDLNGIQRKILGIAKSIKFTCTKILYDFYIAILCPDPLWRDQMETATSIVSWEGAFEFPVEITSDWEIGRLNKQAEVNVINRGDVTCGCKIVFYATASLTNPSLKNTETEEYIKLKVSLSKGDKLEVTTHYRNKTAYITRANGEKENA
;
A
#
# COMPACT_ATOMS: atom_id res chain seq x y z
N MET A 1 -9.62 28.27 0.77
CA MET A 1 -9.73 26.80 0.90
C MET A 1 -11.20 26.43 0.88
N LYS A 2 -11.65 25.67 -0.13
CA LYS A 2 -13.01 25.11 -0.15
C LYS A 2 -13.20 24.25 1.11
N LYS A 3 -14.30 24.47 1.84
CA LYS A 3 -14.61 23.85 3.14
C LYS A 3 -15.07 22.39 3.01
N ASP A 4 -14.74 21.73 1.90
CA ASP A 4 -15.53 20.60 1.41
C ASP A 4 -14.90 19.25 1.81
N CYS A 5 -13.62 19.22 2.20
CA CYS A 5 -12.99 18.01 2.71
C CYS A 5 -11.93 18.29 3.79
N LYS A 6 -11.90 17.48 4.84
CA LYS A 6 -10.93 17.54 5.94
C LYS A 6 -10.27 16.18 6.17
N GLY A 7 -9.10 16.19 6.81
CA GLY A 7 -8.36 14.97 7.13
C GLY A 7 -7.53 14.39 5.97
N LEU A 8 -7.33 15.16 4.89
CA LEU A 8 -6.50 14.75 3.74
C LEU A 8 -5.01 14.99 3.99
N SER A 9 -4.63 16.20 4.40
CA SER A 9 -3.24 16.60 4.62
C SER A 9 -2.78 16.39 6.06
N ASP A 10 -3.67 16.65 7.02
CA ASP A 10 -3.26 16.85 8.40
C ASP A 10 -2.97 15.50 9.06
N ALA A 11 -1.75 15.36 9.60
CA ALA A 11 -1.34 14.21 10.38
C ALA A 11 -1.37 14.58 11.86
N THR A 12 -2.09 13.79 12.67
CA THR A 12 -2.15 13.96 14.12
C THR A 12 -1.52 12.75 14.80
N ASN A 13 -0.54 13.01 15.66
CA ASN A 13 0.15 11.98 16.44
C ASN A 13 -0.10 12.22 17.92
N GLU A 14 -0.33 11.14 18.66
CA GLU A 14 -0.33 11.16 20.13
C GLU A 14 1.13 10.97 20.60
N ILE A 15 1.65 11.91 21.39
CA ILE A 15 3.01 11.84 21.95
C ILE A 15 2.90 11.54 23.43
N TYR A 16 3.61 10.51 23.90
CA TYR A 16 3.68 10.15 25.30
C TYR A 16 4.89 10.81 25.95
N THR A 17 4.66 11.48 27.07
CA THR A 17 5.71 12.19 27.82
C THR A 17 5.70 11.83 29.30
N GLN A 18 6.86 11.94 29.93
CA GLN A 18 7.06 11.73 31.35
C GLN A 18 7.72 12.97 31.99
N LYS A 19 7.36 13.27 33.24
CA LYS A 19 7.95 14.36 34.03
C LYS A 19 8.57 13.82 35.32
N GLY A 20 9.77 14.28 35.64
CA GLY A 20 10.44 14.05 36.92
C GLY A 20 10.38 15.27 37.84
N LEU A 21 10.55 15.04 39.15
CA LEU A 21 10.58 16.11 40.14
C LEU A 21 11.88 16.92 40.00
N GLY A 22 11.77 18.25 39.89
CA GLY A 22 12.91 19.14 39.61
C GLY A 22 13.33 19.22 38.13
N GLN A 23 12.59 18.58 37.22
CA GLN A 23 12.86 18.65 35.78
C GLN A 23 12.26 19.93 35.16
N TYR A 24 13.04 20.59 34.30
CA TYR A 24 12.50 21.57 33.36
C TYR A 24 12.10 20.84 32.07
N GLY A 25 10.83 21.01 31.66
CA GLY A 25 10.29 20.34 30.46
C GLY A 25 9.81 18.92 30.71
N GLU A 26 9.77 18.12 29.65
CA GLU A 26 9.24 16.75 29.65
C GLU A 26 10.14 15.84 28.81
N THR A 27 10.22 14.55 29.16
CA THR A 27 10.93 13.54 28.37
C THR A 27 9.95 12.77 27.50
N ILE A 28 10.17 12.73 26.18
CA ILE A 28 9.33 11.93 25.26
C ILE A 28 9.67 10.45 25.46
N THR A 29 8.66 9.63 25.76
CA THR A 29 8.80 8.18 25.94
C THR A 29 8.36 7.40 24.70
N GLY A 30 7.53 8.00 23.84
CA GLY A 30 7.11 7.39 22.58
C GLY A 30 6.05 8.20 21.86
N TYR A 31 5.55 7.66 20.76
CA TYR A 31 4.46 8.24 20.00
C TYR A 31 3.58 7.16 19.37
N ARG A 32 2.36 7.52 19.02
CA ARG A 32 1.40 6.68 18.31
C ARG A 32 0.72 7.49 17.22
N ILE A 33 0.69 6.95 16.01
CA ILE A 33 -0.12 7.48 14.92
C ILE A 33 -1.53 6.89 15.06
N GLY A 34 -2.51 7.75 15.32
CA GLY A 34 -3.92 7.34 15.46
C GLY A 34 -4.59 7.06 14.11
N PRO A 35 -5.78 6.44 14.11
CA PRO A 35 -6.55 6.28 12.89
C PRO A 35 -6.94 7.65 12.33
N ARG A 36 -6.99 7.76 10.99
CA ARG A 36 -7.37 8.98 10.29
C ARG A 36 -8.87 8.99 10.04
N THR A 37 -9.52 10.14 10.17
CA THR A 37 -10.90 10.31 9.70
C THR A 37 -10.91 11.32 8.55
N ILE A 38 -11.43 10.90 7.40
CA ILE A 38 -11.65 11.78 6.25
C ILE A 38 -13.09 12.25 6.30
N GLU A 39 -13.29 13.56 6.33
CA GLU A 39 -14.61 14.17 6.37
C GLU A 39 -14.87 14.84 5.03
N ILE A 40 -16.00 14.52 4.39
CA ILE A 40 -16.44 15.10 3.13
C ILE A 40 -17.76 15.81 3.38
N GLN A 41 -17.81 17.08 3.02
CA GLN A 41 -18.97 17.94 3.11
C GLN A 41 -19.33 18.44 1.72
N GLY A 42 -20.61 18.40 1.40
CA GLY A 42 -21.11 18.93 0.14
C GLY A 42 -22.59 19.19 0.21
N SER A 43 -23.11 19.78 -0.87
CA SER A 43 -24.53 20.05 -1.01
C SER A 43 -24.98 19.79 -2.44
N PHE A 44 -26.24 19.36 -2.58
CA PHE A 44 -26.88 19.25 -3.88
C PHE A 44 -28.11 20.14 -3.94
N ARG A 45 -28.28 20.78 -5.09
CA ARG A 45 -29.40 21.66 -5.38
C ARG A 45 -30.45 20.87 -6.16
N ILE A 46 -31.32 20.19 -5.44
CA ILE A 46 -32.42 19.41 -6.01
C ILE A 46 -33.73 19.87 -5.37
N THR A 47 -34.71 20.15 -6.22
CA THR A 47 -36.03 20.64 -5.80
C THR A 47 -37.01 19.50 -5.54
N ASP A 48 -36.81 18.34 -6.20
CA ASP A 48 -37.69 17.18 -6.11
C ASP A 48 -37.34 16.26 -4.94
N LYS A 49 -38.31 16.03 -4.05
CA LYS A 49 -38.15 15.19 -2.85
C LYS A 49 -37.92 13.72 -3.19
N ILE A 50 -38.48 13.21 -4.30
CA ILE A 50 -38.33 11.80 -4.69
C ILE A 50 -36.90 11.52 -5.13
N SER A 51 -36.36 12.38 -5.99
CA SER A 51 -34.96 12.33 -6.43
C SER A 51 -33.97 12.41 -5.26
N VAL A 52 -34.25 13.22 -4.24
CA VAL A 52 -33.42 13.29 -3.03
C VAL A 52 -33.44 11.98 -2.25
N ALA A 53 -34.60 11.33 -2.12
CA ALA A 53 -34.71 10.03 -1.44
C ALA A 53 -33.90 8.95 -2.17
N GLN A 54 -33.95 8.91 -3.50
CA GLN A 54 -33.17 7.98 -4.32
C GLN A 54 -31.66 8.21 -4.18
N LEU A 55 -31.20 9.46 -4.22
CA LEU A 55 -29.78 9.78 -4.04
C LEU A 55 -29.28 9.40 -2.64
N ARG A 56 -30.09 9.62 -1.60
CA ARG A 56 -29.76 9.18 -0.24
C ARG A 56 -29.61 7.67 -0.17
N GLN A 57 -30.53 6.92 -0.78
CA GLN A 57 -30.44 5.47 -0.83
C GLN A 57 -29.19 5.01 -1.58
N ASN A 58 -28.91 5.60 -2.74
CA ASN A 58 -27.73 5.26 -3.54
C ASN A 58 -26.44 5.55 -2.79
N LEU A 59 -26.35 6.69 -2.08
CA LEU A 59 -25.17 7.04 -1.30
C LEU A 59 -24.97 6.09 -0.11
N ASN A 60 -26.05 5.72 0.59
CA ASN A 60 -25.98 4.75 1.68
C ASN A 60 -25.58 3.36 1.18
N ASN A 61 -26.07 2.94 0.01
CA ASN A 61 -25.70 1.67 -0.59
C ASN A 61 -24.22 1.66 -1.02
N ALA A 62 -23.74 2.74 -1.65
CA ALA A 62 -22.36 2.86 -2.10
C ALA A 62 -21.35 2.96 -0.96
N LEU A 63 -21.78 3.44 0.21
CA LEU A 63 -20.96 3.62 1.41
C LEU A 63 -21.39 2.65 2.52
N SER A 64 -21.63 1.39 2.16
CA SER A 64 -21.98 0.35 3.12
C SER A 64 -20.85 0.17 4.16
N PRO A 65 -21.15 0.12 5.46
CA PRO A 65 -20.15 -0.12 6.50
C PRO A 65 -19.52 -1.52 6.46
N GLU A 66 -20.11 -2.47 5.73
CA GLU A 66 -19.59 -3.84 5.60
C GLU A 66 -18.44 -3.92 4.59
N GLU A 67 -18.34 -2.95 3.69
CA GLU A 67 -17.33 -2.93 2.63
C GLU A 67 -16.16 -2.02 2.99
N THR A 68 -14.96 -2.42 2.57
CA THR A 68 -13.79 -1.56 2.63
C THR A 68 -13.77 -0.64 1.42
N LEU A 69 -13.76 0.67 1.67
CA LEU A 69 -13.69 1.70 0.66
C LEU A 69 -12.23 2.02 0.34
N GLU A 70 -11.92 2.11 -0.95
CA GLU A 70 -10.66 2.69 -1.44
C GLU A 70 -10.88 4.14 -1.85
N ILE A 71 -10.24 5.06 -1.13
CA ILE A 71 -10.30 6.49 -1.41
C ILE A 71 -9.03 6.87 -2.16
N THR A 72 -9.19 7.41 -3.36
CA THR A 72 -8.10 8.02 -4.11
C THR A 72 -8.14 9.54 -3.97
N TYR A 73 -7.02 10.13 -3.61
CA TYR A 73 -6.79 11.57 -3.57
C TYR A 73 -5.78 11.95 -4.64
N ASP A 74 -6.15 12.89 -5.51
CA ASP A 74 -5.27 13.47 -6.52
C ASP A 74 -4.94 14.91 -6.13
N LEU A 75 -3.64 15.16 -5.91
CA LEU A 75 -3.11 16.50 -5.73
C LEU A 75 -2.12 16.81 -6.85
N ASN A 76 -2.59 17.58 -7.84
CA ASN A 76 -1.78 18.05 -8.97
C ASN A 76 -1.06 16.90 -9.74
N GLY A 77 -1.75 15.78 -9.94
CA GLY A 77 -1.22 14.60 -10.65
C GLY A 77 -0.50 13.59 -9.75
N ILE A 78 -0.31 13.89 -8.46
CA ILE A 78 0.16 12.93 -7.48
C ILE A 78 -1.05 12.23 -6.87
N GLN A 79 -1.28 11.00 -7.31
CA GLN A 79 -2.37 10.16 -6.80
C GLN A 79 -1.91 9.27 -5.66
N ARG A 80 -2.65 9.32 -4.55
CA ARG A 80 -2.45 8.44 -3.41
C ARG A 80 -3.78 7.74 -3.07
N LYS A 81 -3.69 6.54 -2.52
CA LYS A 81 -4.84 5.78 -2.05
C LYS A 81 -4.78 5.50 -0.56
N ILE A 82 -5.95 5.36 0.05
CA ILE A 82 -6.11 4.95 1.44
C ILE A 82 -7.37 4.09 1.57
N LEU A 83 -7.32 3.12 2.48
CA LEU A 83 -8.44 2.22 2.75
C LEU A 83 -9.19 2.67 4.02
N GLY A 84 -10.51 2.65 3.97
CA GLY A 84 -11.36 3.05 5.09
C GLY A 84 -12.74 2.44 5.07
N ILE A 85 -13.54 2.75 6.08
CA ILE A 85 -14.92 2.30 6.26
C ILE A 85 -15.80 3.50 6.58
N ALA A 86 -17.00 3.56 6.01
CA ALA A 86 -17.96 4.61 6.29
C ALA A 86 -18.34 4.62 7.78
N LYS A 87 -18.02 5.71 8.48
CA LYS A 87 -18.29 5.88 9.92
C LYS A 87 -19.63 6.57 10.17
N SER A 88 -19.95 7.60 9.40
CA SER A 88 -21.23 8.29 9.53
C SER A 88 -21.61 9.00 8.25
N ILE A 89 -22.87 8.87 7.85
CA ILE A 89 -23.47 9.59 6.74
C ILE A 89 -24.65 10.38 7.31
N LYS A 90 -24.63 11.70 7.15
CA LYS A 90 -25.68 12.60 7.64
C LYS A 90 -26.18 13.46 6.49
N PHE A 91 -27.49 13.64 6.43
CA PHE A 91 -28.13 14.55 5.49
C PHE A 91 -28.90 15.61 6.25
N THR A 92 -28.73 16.87 5.88
CA THR A 92 -29.45 18.01 6.45
C THR A 92 -30.12 18.78 5.32
N CYS A 93 -31.33 19.29 5.56
CA CYS A 93 -32.03 20.12 4.59
C CYS A 93 -32.05 21.55 5.12
N THR A 94 -31.40 22.45 4.39
CA THR A 94 -31.32 23.88 4.68
C THR A 94 -32.10 24.65 3.63
N LYS A 95 -33.43 24.78 3.81
CA LYS A 95 -34.44 25.52 2.99
C LYS A 95 -34.41 25.30 1.46
N ILE A 96 -33.29 25.55 0.80
CA ILE A 96 -33.04 25.49 -0.65
C ILE A 96 -32.03 24.38 -1.00
N LEU A 97 -31.14 24.00 -0.08
CA LEU A 97 -30.08 23.02 -0.33
C LEU A 97 -30.24 21.80 0.57
N TYR A 98 -29.79 20.66 0.04
CA TYR A 98 -29.61 19.44 0.82
C TYR A 98 -28.12 19.23 1.03
N ASP A 99 -27.68 19.40 2.26
CA ASP A 99 -26.32 19.21 2.68
C ASP A 99 -26.11 17.74 3.06
N PHE A 100 -24.92 17.23 2.76
CA PHE A 100 -24.48 15.92 3.22
C PHE A 100 -23.12 16.02 3.92
N TYR A 101 -22.94 15.14 4.87
CA TYR A 101 -21.70 14.95 5.60
C TYR A 101 -21.38 13.46 5.62
N ILE A 102 -20.19 13.11 5.16
CA ILE A 102 -19.67 11.75 5.17
C ILE A 102 -18.39 11.77 6.00
N ALA A 103 -18.30 10.90 7.00
CA ALA A 103 -17.06 10.61 7.70
C ALA A 103 -16.62 9.19 7.38
N ILE A 104 -15.38 9.03 6.96
CA ILE A 104 -14.76 7.74 6.64
C ILE A 104 -13.62 7.52 7.62
N LEU A 105 -13.69 6.44 8.38
CA LEU A 105 -12.62 6.04 9.29
C LEU A 105 -11.61 5.20 8.53
N CYS A 106 -10.35 5.62 8.53
CA CYS A 106 -9.23 4.90 7.94
C CYS A 106 -8.40 4.31 9.10
N PRO A 107 -8.50 2.99 9.38
CA PRO A 107 -7.76 2.36 10.46
C PRO A 107 -6.24 2.42 10.25
N ASP A 108 -5.78 2.31 9.00
CA ASP A 108 -4.43 2.64 8.59
C ASP A 108 -4.43 4.11 8.10
N PRO A 109 -3.79 5.04 8.82
CA PRO A 109 -3.85 6.47 8.52
C PRO A 109 -2.92 6.90 7.38
N LEU A 110 -2.13 5.99 6.84
CA LEU A 110 -1.05 6.28 5.91
C LEU A 110 -1.54 6.23 4.45
N TRP A 111 -1.26 7.29 3.70
CA TRP A 111 -1.45 7.31 2.26
C TRP A 111 -0.45 6.36 1.57
N ARG A 112 -0.92 5.62 0.57
CA ARG A 112 -0.14 4.67 -0.23
C ARG A 112 -0.07 5.13 -1.67
N ASP A 113 0.97 4.71 -2.38
CA ASP A 113 1.00 4.84 -3.84
C ASP A 113 -0.08 3.99 -4.49
N GLN A 114 -0.55 4.43 -5.66
CA GLN A 114 -1.52 3.68 -6.46
C GLN A 114 -0.99 2.30 -6.87
N MET A 115 0.28 2.28 -7.26
CA MET A 115 1.01 1.10 -7.70
C MET A 115 2.20 0.81 -6.79
N GLU A 116 2.46 -0.47 -6.56
CA GLU A 116 3.66 -0.91 -5.84
C GLU A 116 4.90 -0.71 -6.72
N THR A 117 6.02 -0.28 -6.10
CA THR A 117 7.31 -0.24 -6.78
C THR A 117 7.98 -1.61 -6.64
N ALA A 118 8.28 -2.24 -7.78
CA ALA A 118 8.97 -3.52 -7.82
C ALA A 118 10.37 -3.36 -8.43
N THR A 119 11.34 -4.00 -7.79
CA THR A 119 12.73 -4.08 -8.28
C THR A 119 13.11 -5.54 -8.41
N SER A 120 13.69 -5.93 -9.55
CA SER A 120 14.19 -7.28 -9.79
C SER A 120 15.70 -7.34 -9.59
N ILE A 121 16.17 -8.37 -8.88
CA ILE A 121 17.61 -8.66 -8.70
C ILE A 121 18.23 -9.25 -9.98
N VAL A 122 17.39 -9.84 -10.82
CA VAL A 122 17.78 -10.38 -12.14
C VAL A 122 17.06 -9.57 -13.21
N SER A 123 17.82 -9.02 -14.15
CA SER A 123 17.29 -8.29 -15.30
C SER A 123 17.72 -8.94 -16.61
N TRP A 124 16.92 -8.75 -17.66
CA TRP A 124 17.29 -9.09 -19.02
C TRP A 124 17.67 -7.78 -19.74
N GLU A 125 18.87 -7.74 -20.31
CA GLU A 125 19.31 -6.64 -21.16
C GLU A 125 19.14 -7.06 -22.62
N GLY A 126 18.50 -6.21 -23.43
CA GLY A 126 18.38 -6.45 -24.86
C GLY A 126 19.75 -6.33 -25.53
N ALA A 127 20.14 -7.37 -26.27
CA ALA A 127 21.41 -7.44 -26.98
C ALA A 127 21.22 -7.68 -28.49
N PHE A 128 20.00 -7.53 -28.98
CA PHE A 128 19.68 -7.76 -30.37
C PHE A 128 20.38 -6.74 -31.29
N GLU A 129 21.21 -7.24 -32.20
CA GLU A 129 21.90 -6.46 -33.22
C GLU A 129 21.72 -7.04 -34.63
N PHE A 130 22.04 -6.23 -35.65
CA PHE A 130 21.84 -6.56 -37.07
C PHE A 130 23.02 -7.40 -37.62
N PRO A 131 22.76 -8.24 -38.65
CA PRO A 131 23.46 -9.50 -38.90
C PRO A 131 24.90 -9.46 -39.44
N VAL A 132 25.60 -8.32 -39.45
CA VAL A 132 27.04 -8.33 -39.77
C VAL A 132 27.82 -8.61 -38.50
N GLU A 133 27.91 -9.89 -38.18
CA GLU A 133 28.70 -10.43 -37.08
C GLU A 133 29.74 -11.38 -37.68
N ILE A 134 31.03 -11.09 -37.51
CA ILE A 134 32.14 -11.86 -38.13
C ILE A 134 32.45 -13.13 -37.30
N THR A 135 31.81 -13.30 -36.15
CA THR A 135 31.95 -14.41 -35.19
C THR A 135 30.60 -15.12 -34.96
N SER A 136 30.63 -16.34 -34.42
CA SER A 136 29.47 -17.27 -34.34
C SER A 136 28.47 -16.99 -33.22
N ASP A 137 28.61 -15.89 -32.49
CA ASP A 137 28.03 -15.73 -31.15
C ASP A 137 26.82 -14.80 -31.17
N TRP A 138 25.80 -15.14 -31.96
CA TRP A 138 24.58 -14.34 -32.07
C TRP A 138 23.80 -14.31 -30.75
N GLU A 139 23.37 -13.12 -30.33
CA GLU A 139 22.69 -12.90 -29.05
C GLU A 139 21.45 -12.02 -29.23
N ILE A 140 20.32 -12.40 -28.62
CA ILE A 140 19.09 -11.57 -28.58
C ILE A 140 19.01 -10.78 -27.27
N GLY A 141 19.60 -11.32 -26.20
CA GLY A 141 19.55 -10.71 -24.89
C GLY A 141 20.50 -11.38 -23.92
N ARG A 142 21.00 -10.58 -22.98
CA ARG A 142 21.91 -11.02 -21.93
C ARG A 142 21.17 -11.06 -20.61
N LEU A 143 21.26 -12.19 -19.92
CA LEU A 143 20.77 -12.31 -18.55
C LEU A 143 21.76 -11.62 -17.61
N ASN A 144 21.40 -10.45 -17.08
CA ASN A 144 22.19 -9.77 -16.07
C ASN A 144 21.73 -10.22 -14.69
N LYS A 145 22.51 -11.11 -14.08
CA LYS A 145 22.31 -11.55 -12.69
C LYS A 145 23.11 -10.63 -11.78
N GLN A 146 22.45 -9.65 -11.17
CA GLN A 146 23.09 -8.90 -10.09
C GLN A 146 23.11 -9.75 -8.83
N ALA A 147 24.18 -9.66 -8.04
CA ALA A 147 24.26 -10.32 -6.74
C ALA A 147 23.44 -9.57 -5.69
N GLU A 148 23.36 -8.25 -5.83
CA GLU A 148 22.77 -7.32 -4.85
C GLU A 148 22.06 -6.19 -5.60
N VAL A 149 20.98 -5.66 -5.02
CA VAL A 149 20.23 -4.54 -5.60
C VAL A 149 19.81 -3.58 -4.50
N ASN A 150 19.85 -2.28 -4.81
CA ASN A 150 19.36 -1.24 -3.90
C ASN A 150 17.85 -1.10 -4.05
N VAL A 151 17.13 -1.28 -2.94
CA VAL A 151 15.68 -1.06 -2.87
C VAL A 151 15.43 0.16 -1.98
N ILE A 152 14.94 1.23 -2.57
CA ILE A 152 14.76 2.51 -1.88
C ILE A 152 13.30 2.66 -1.45
N ASN A 153 13.06 2.73 -0.15
CA ASN A 153 11.76 3.17 0.38
C ASN A 153 11.67 4.70 0.24
N ARG A 154 10.87 5.18 -0.71
CA ARG A 154 10.61 6.62 -0.93
C ARG A 154 9.51 7.19 -0.02
N GLY A 155 8.88 6.35 0.81
CA GLY A 155 7.86 6.78 1.75
C GLY A 155 8.44 7.35 3.03
N ASP A 156 7.60 8.07 3.78
CA ASP A 156 8.00 8.76 5.03
C ASP A 156 8.04 7.84 6.26
N VAL A 157 7.60 6.59 6.11
CA VAL A 157 7.52 5.60 7.19
C VAL A 157 8.13 4.28 6.75
N THR A 158 8.70 3.55 7.72
CA THR A 158 9.21 2.20 7.49
C THR A 158 8.09 1.31 6.96
N CYS A 159 8.31 0.67 5.82
CA CYS A 159 7.38 -0.27 5.23
C CYS A 159 8.00 -1.67 5.16
N GLY A 160 7.15 -2.70 5.25
CA GLY A 160 7.55 -4.04 4.84
C GLY A 160 7.70 -4.13 3.31
N CYS A 161 8.15 -5.28 2.84
CA CYS A 161 8.29 -5.59 1.43
C CYS A 161 7.63 -6.94 1.10
N LYS A 162 7.33 -7.11 -0.18
CA LYS A 162 6.94 -8.38 -0.78
C LYS A 162 8.14 -8.92 -1.56
N ILE A 163 8.59 -10.11 -1.21
CA ILE A 163 9.72 -10.80 -1.80
C ILE A 163 9.19 -11.98 -2.59
N VAL A 164 9.58 -12.09 -3.85
CA VAL A 164 9.15 -13.18 -4.73
C VAL A 164 10.36 -13.90 -5.28
N PHE A 165 10.49 -15.18 -4.93
CA PHE A 165 11.49 -16.07 -5.50
C PHE A 165 10.85 -16.89 -6.62
N TYR A 166 11.50 -16.94 -7.76
CA TYR A 166 11.15 -17.82 -8.87
C TYR A 166 12.22 -18.91 -8.98
N ALA A 167 11.85 -20.16 -8.76
CA ALA A 167 12.77 -21.28 -8.84
C ALA A 167 13.01 -21.66 -10.31
N THR A 168 14.24 -21.45 -10.79
CA THR A 168 14.67 -21.85 -12.15
C THR A 168 15.22 -23.28 -12.19
N ALA A 169 15.56 -23.82 -11.03
CA ALA A 169 16.02 -25.18 -10.79
C ALA A 169 15.58 -25.63 -9.39
N SER A 170 15.75 -26.91 -9.09
CA SER A 170 15.48 -27.43 -7.74
C SER A 170 16.48 -26.85 -6.75
N LEU A 171 15.99 -26.24 -5.68
CA LEU A 171 16.79 -25.61 -4.64
C LEU A 171 16.14 -25.81 -3.27
N THR A 172 16.94 -25.70 -2.22
CA THR A 172 16.46 -25.76 -0.85
C THR A 172 16.91 -24.54 -0.07
N ASN A 173 16.13 -24.20 0.94
CA ASN A 173 16.43 -23.16 1.91
C ASN A 173 16.68 -21.76 1.32
N PRO A 174 15.81 -21.21 0.45
CA PRO A 174 16.01 -19.89 -0.16
C PRO A 174 16.14 -18.80 0.92
N SER A 175 17.01 -17.83 0.67
CA SER A 175 17.26 -16.71 1.59
C SER A 175 17.49 -15.38 0.88
N LEU A 176 17.13 -14.29 1.55
CA LEU A 176 17.45 -12.92 1.19
C LEU A 176 18.16 -12.26 2.38
N LYS A 177 19.23 -11.51 2.11
CA LYS A 177 20.03 -10.82 3.13
C LYS A 177 20.06 -9.32 2.84
N ASN A 178 19.94 -8.51 3.89
CA ASN A 178 20.29 -7.09 3.87
C ASN A 178 21.80 -6.97 4.10
N THR A 179 22.51 -6.38 3.15
CA THR A 179 23.98 -6.26 3.17
C THR A 179 24.47 -5.15 4.08
N GLU A 180 23.63 -4.18 4.43
CA GLU A 180 23.98 -3.10 5.37
C GLU A 180 23.79 -3.53 6.83
N THR A 181 22.67 -4.20 7.14
CA THR A 181 22.34 -4.60 8.52
C THR A 181 22.76 -6.02 8.87
N GLU A 182 23.21 -6.81 7.89
CA GLU A 182 23.53 -8.23 8.00
C GLU A 182 22.33 -9.14 8.37
N GLU A 183 21.13 -8.57 8.49
CA GLU A 183 19.89 -9.31 8.76
C GLU A 183 19.45 -10.12 7.54
N TYR A 184 18.81 -11.26 7.75
CA TYR A 184 18.35 -12.11 6.66
C TYR A 184 17.01 -12.78 6.94
N ILE A 185 16.32 -13.14 5.86
CA ILE A 185 15.15 -13.99 5.84
C ILE A 185 15.55 -15.29 5.15
N LYS A 186 15.35 -16.43 5.82
CA LYS A 186 15.63 -17.77 5.27
C LYS A 186 14.44 -18.68 5.53
N LEU A 187 13.90 -19.29 4.47
CA LEU A 187 12.77 -20.22 4.58
C LEU A 187 13.26 -21.64 4.41
N LYS A 188 12.94 -22.54 5.35
CA LYS A 188 13.40 -23.93 5.32
C LYS A 188 12.51 -24.81 4.44
N VAL A 189 12.49 -24.50 3.14
CA VAL A 189 11.62 -25.15 2.15
C VAL A 189 12.39 -25.67 0.95
N SER A 190 11.78 -26.60 0.23
CA SER A 190 12.29 -27.12 -1.03
C SER A 190 11.42 -26.65 -2.18
N LEU A 191 12.04 -26.01 -3.18
CA LEU A 191 11.39 -25.55 -4.40
C LEU A 191 11.90 -26.37 -5.58
N SER A 192 11.01 -26.69 -6.51
CA SER A 192 11.33 -27.29 -7.80
C SER A 192 11.30 -26.23 -8.90
N LYS A 193 11.88 -26.54 -10.05
CA LYS A 193 11.82 -25.67 -11.23
C LYS A 193 10.36 -25.31 -11.54
N GLY A 194 10.07 -24.01 -11.66
CA GLY A 194 8.75 -23.46 -11.93
C GLY A 194 7.97 -23.04 -10.68
N ASP A 195 8.42 -23.39 -9.48
CA ASP A 195 7.78 -22.96 -8.25
C ASP A 195 8.01 -21.46 -7.98
N LYS A 196 7.00 -20.82 -7.40
CA LYS A 196 7.04 -19.43 -6.95
C LYS A 196 6.86 -19.38 -5.44
N LEU A 197 7.85 -18.84 -4.71
CA LEU A 197 7.74 -18.56 -3.28
C LEU A 197 7.51 -17.07 -3.07
N GLU A 198 6.39 -16.72 -2.44
CA GLU A 198 5.99 -15.34 -2.16
C GLU A 198 5.99 -15.10 -0.65
N VAL A 199 6.83 -14.19 -0.20
CA VAL A 199 6.99 -13.83 1.22
C VAL A 199 6.66 -12.37 1.41
N THR A 200 5.75 -12.09 2.33
CA THR A 200 5.33 -10.73 2.64
C THR A 200 5.75 -10.38 4.06
N THR A 201 6.37 -9.21 4.25
CA THR A 201 6.76 -8.71 5.57
C THR A 201 5.94 -7.49 6.01
N HIS A 202 4.92 -7.11 5.25
CA HIS A 202 4.00 -6.01 5.58
C HIS A 202 3.40 -6.16 6.98
N TYR A 203 3.19 -5.02 7.64
CA TYR A 203 2.56 -4.96 8.95
C TYR A 203 1.17 -5.61 8.90
N ARG A 204 0.87 -6.49 9.86
CA ARG A 204 -0.38 -7.31 9.92
C ARG A 204 -0.66 -8.21 8.71
N ASN A 205 0.28 -8.35 7.78
CA ASN A 205 0.16 -9.25 6.62
C ASN A 205 1.50 -9.97 6.38
N LYS A 206 2.02 -10.62 7.42
CA LYS A 206 3.24 -11.42 7.33
C LYS A 206 2.88 -12.85 6.97
N THR A 207 3.26 -13.27 5.77
CA THR A 207 2.90 -14.59 5.21
C THR A 207 4.00 -15.12 4.31
N ALA A 208 4.03 -16.43 4.10
CA ALA A 208 4.87 -17.08 3.12
C ALA A 208 4.07 -18.19 2.42
N TYR A 209 4.01 -18.16 1.09
CA TYR A 209 3.26 -19.14 0.31
C TYR A 209 4.08 -19.65 -0.86
N ILE A 210 4.01 -20.94 -1.12
CA ILE A 210 4.54 -21.58 -2.31
C ILE A 210 3.39 -21.78 -3.29
N THR A 211 3.55 -21.33 -4.51
CA THR A 211 2.72 -21.72 -5.66
C THR A 211 3.54 -22.68 -6.50
N ARG A 212 3.13 -23.94 -6.55
CA ARG A 212 3.79 -24.99 -7.30
C ARG A 212 3.58 -24.78 -8.81
N ALA A 213 4.44 -25.37 -9.63
CA ALA A 213 4.34 -25.27 -11.09
C ALA A 213 2.99 -25.75 -11.68
N ASN A 214 2.27 -26.65 -10.97
CA ASN A 214 0.93 -27.12 -11.32
C ASN A 214 -0.21 -26.15 -10.90
N GLY A 215 0.11 -25.05 -10.22
CA GLY A 215 -0.84 -24.06 -9.73
C GLY A 215 -1.32 -24.27 -8.29
N GLU A 216 -0.94 -25.36 -7.62
CA GLU A 216 -1.30 -25.59 -6.21
C GLU A 216 -0.62 -24.59 -5.29
N LYS A 217 -1.37 -24.07 -4.32
CA LYS A 217 -0.87 -23.09 -3.35
C LYS A 217 -0.86 -23.68 -1.94
N GLU A 218 0.28 -23.58 -1.28
CA GLU A 218 0.47 -24.07 0.09
C GLU A 218 1.26 -23.07 0.94
N ASN A 219 1.13 -23.18 2.25
CA ASN A 219 1.92 -22.38 3.19
C ASN A 219 3.36 -22.89 3.18
N ALA A 220 4.33 -21.97 3.16
CA ALA A 220 5.75 -22.28 3.08
C ALA A 220 6.32 -22.69 4.44
#